data_AF-A0A934AYL0-F1
#
_entry.id   AF-A0A934AYL0-F1
#
_cell.length_a   1.000
_cell.length_b   1.000
_cell.length_c   1.000
_cell.angle_alpha   90.00
_cell.angle_beta   90.00
_cell.angle_gamma   90.00
#
_symmetry.space_group_name_H-M   'P 1'
#
loop_
_entity.id
_entity.type
_entity.pdbx_description
1 polymer ?
#
loop_
_entity_poly.entity_id
_entity_poly.type
_entity_poly.pdbx_seq_one_letter_code
_entity_poly.pdbx_strand_id
1 'polypeptide(L)'
;MDVRERGTRNIVCALLLIILVASCAPAPLIKKEETYAPIEASLAHINQKVAGHFLDSGVPDGFDAVQYRAAIEQVCFPNPYCKTQAVGIFDSFGIKARKVDDMFSVMLCDKDLKWKIMEDFSCNNLRVEIQSWRIGENVPCEPESDWQRVIKEFCE
;
A
#
# COMPACT_ATOMS: atom_id res chain seq x y z
N MET A 1 -3.98 68.54 -1.86
CA MET A 1 -4.68 67.28 -2.17
C MET A 1 -3.61 66.20 -2.32
N ASP A 2 -3.59 65.31 -1.33
CA ASP A 2 -2.57 64.28 -1.12
C ASP A 2 -2.52 63.28 -2.28
N VAL A 3 -1.36 63.18 -2.94
CA VAL A 3 -1.10 62.23 -4.05
C VAL A 3 -0.55 60.90 -3.50
N ARG A 4 -0.60 60.69 -2.18
CA ARG A 4 0.03 59.54 -1.52
C ARG A 4 -0.90 58.33 -1.27
N GLU A 5 -2.21 58.49 -1.39
CA GLU A 5 -3.18 57.42 -1.06
C GLU A 5 -3.58 56.50 -2.24
N ARG A 6 -3.22 56.84 -3.48
CA ARG A 6 -3.73 56.12 -4.67
C ARG A 6 -2.90 54.91 -5.10
N GLY A 7 -1.65 54.81 -4.64
CA GLY A 7 -0.72 53.74 -5.03
C GLY A 7 -0.83 52.44 -4.23
N THR A 8 -1.38 52.49 -3.02
CA THR A 8 -1.47 51.34 -2.11
C THR A 8 -2.72 50.49 -2.30
N ARG A 9 -3.83 51.06 -2.81
CA ARG A 9 -5.09 50.31 -3.01
C ARG A 9 -5.00 49.22 -4.09
N ASN A 10 -4.24 49.45 -5.17
CA ASN A 10 -4.17 48.50 -6.29
C ASN A 10 -3.18 47.35 -6.04
N ILE A 11 -2.21 47.53 -5.13
CA ILE A 11 -1.24 46.48 -4.78
C ILE A 11 -1.85 45.48 -3.78
N VAL A 12 -2.69 45.95 -2.85
CA VAL A 12 -3.36 45.09 -1.86
C VAL A 12 -4.35 44.13 -2.54
N CYS A 13 -5.07 44.57 -3.57
CA CYS A 13 -5.95 43.69 -4.35
C CYS A 13 -5.18 42.64 -5.17
N ALA A 14 -4.00 42.96 -5.69
CA ALA A 14 -3.18 42.01 -6.43
C ALA A 14 -2.57 40.92 -5.53
N LEU A 15 -2.18 41.27 -4.30
CA LEU A 15 -1.67 40.31 -3.31
C LEU A 15 -2.74 39.35 -2.78
N LEU A 16 -3.99 39.79 -2.66
CA LEU A 16 -5.12 38.94 -2.26
C LEU A 16 -5.50 37.90 -3.33
N LEU A 17 -5.27 38.21 -4.62
CA LEU A 17 -5.52 37.28 -5.73
C LEU A 17 -4.45 36.17 -5.84
N ILE A 18 -3.20 36.44 -5.43
CA ILE A 18 -2.12 35.43 -5.44
C ILE A 18 -2.28 34.41 -4.30
N ILE A 19 -2.90 34.80 -3.17
CA ILE A 19 -3.15 33.90 -2.03
C ILE A 19 -4.26 32.88 -2.33
N LEU A 20 -5.15 33.16 -3.28
CA LEU A 20 -6.26 32.25 -3.64
C LEU A 20 -5.86 31.11 -4.59
N VAL A 21 -4.71 31.19 -5.26
CA VAL A 21 -4.21 30.14 -6.17
C VAL A 21 -3.18 29.21 -5.54
N ALA A 22 -2.70 29.50 -4.32
CA ALA A 22 -1.76 28.65 -3.60
C ALA A 22 -2.43 27.47 -2.85
N SER A 23 -3.77 27.37 -2.88
CA SER A 23 -4.53 26.28 -2.24
C SER A 23 -5.00 25.22 -3.24
N CYS A 24 -4.19 24.87 -4.24
CA CYS A 24 -4.33 23.60 -4.94
C CYS A 24 -3.52 22.54 -4.17
N ALA A 25 -4.14 21.96 -3.14
CA ALA A 25 -3.50 21.04 -2.21
C ALA A 25 -3.19 19.67 -2.85
N PRO A 26 -1.98 19.11 -2.67
CA PRO A 26 -1.69 17.69 -2.89
C PRO A 26 -2.18 16.77 -1.74
N ALA A 27 -3.09 17.26 -0.89
CA ALA A 27 -3.55 16.62 0.35
C ALA A 27 -4.00 15.13 0.23
N PRO A 28 -4.66 14.68 -0.86
CA PRO A 28 -5.11 13.29 -0.94
C PRO A 28 -3.96 12.29 -1.03
N LEU A 29 -2.87 12.63 -1.73
CA LEU A 29 -1.73 11.74 -1.91
C LEU A 29 -0.88 11.66 -0.64
N ILE A 30 -0.61 12.79 0.00
CA ILE A 30 0.15 12.84 1.26
C ILE A 30 -0.57 12.02 2.35
N LYS A 31 -1.89 12.18 2.48
CA LYS A 31 -2.68 11.43 3.46
C LYS A 31 -2.64 9.91 3.22
N LYS A 32 -2.62 9.47 1.96
CA LYS A 32 -2.49 8.05 1.62
C LYS A 32 -1.10 7.50 1.90
N GLU A 33 -0.06 8.27 1.59
CA GLU A 33 1.31 7.92 1.91
C GLU A 33 1.48 7.67 3.42
N GLU A 34 1.02 8.61 4.25
CA GLU A 34 1.05 8.50 5.71
C GLU A 34 0.23 7.29 6.23
N THR A 35 -0.84 6.92 5.52
CA THR A 35 -1.70 5.79 5.91
C THR A 35 -1.12 4.44 5.48
N TYR A 36 -0.62 4.33 4.25
CA TYR A 36 -0.31 3.04 3.63
C TYR A 36 1.18 2.68 3.67
N ALA A 37 2.10 3.64 3.76
CA ALA A 37 3.53 3.31 3.85
C ALA A 37 3.89 2.44 5.09
N PRO A 38 3.32 2.67 6.29
CA PRO A 38 3.57 1.77 7.43
C PRO A 38 2.98 0.37 7.23
N ILE A 39 1.85 0.29 6.51
CA ILE A 39 1.17 -0.98 6.19
C ILE A 39 1.98 -1.77 5.17
N GLU A 40 2.51 -1.10 4.14
CA GLU A 40 3.42 -1.69 3.17
C GLU A 40 4.61 -2.35 3.86
N ALA A 41 5.31 -1.61 4.71
CA ALA A 41 6.48 -2.14 5.42
C ALA A 41 6.11 -3.34 6.31
N SER A 42 4.94 -3.28 6.96
CA SER A 42 4.43 -4.38 7.78
C SER A 42 4.10 -5.62 6.93
N LEU A 43 3.45 -5.42 5.78
CA LEU A 43 3.07 -6.49 4.87
C LEU A 43 4.32 -7.20 4.31
N ALA A 44 5.28 -6.44 3.77
CA ALA A 44 6.53 -6.99 3.24
C ALA A 44 7.29 -7.79 4.32
N HIS A 45 7.35 -7.27 5.55
CA HIS A 45 7.98 -7.97 6.68
C HIS A 45 7.27 -9.28 7.05
N ILE A 46 5.93 -9.27 7.07
CA ILE A 46 5.13 -10.47 7.37
C ILE A 46 5.29 -11.50 6.24
N ASN A 47 5.20 -11.08 4.98
CA ASN A 47 5.33 -11.95 3.83
C ASN A 47 6.70 -12.61 3.75
N GLN A 48 7.77 -11.90 4.13
CA GLN A 48 9.09 -12.52 4.23
C GLN A 48 9.14 -13.68 5.23
N LYS A 49 8.44 -13.57 6.37
CA LYS A 49 8.35 -14.66 7.36
C LYS A 49 7.54 -15.83 6.84
N VAL A 50 6.45 -15.55 6.12
CA VAL A 50 5.61 -16.58 5.49
C VAL A 50 6.38 -17.29 4.36
N ALA A 51 7.14 -16.55 3.54
CA ALA A 51 8.04 -17.15 2.55
C ALA A 51 9.06 -18.08 3.21
N GLY A 52 9.66 -17.65 4.33
CA GLY A 52 10.55 -18.49 5.14
C GLY A 52 9.89 -19.77 5.68
N HIS A 53 8.59 -19.74 5.99
CA HIS A 53 7.84 -20.93 6.43
C HIS A 53 7.68 -21.98 5.32
N PHE A 54 7.61 -21.54 4.07
CA PHE A 54 7.42 -22.41 2.92
C PHE A 54 8.72 -22.74 2.17
N LEU A 55 9.88 -22.33 2.67
CA LEU A 55 11.17 -22.52 1.98
C LEU A 55 11.47 -23.99 1.64
N ASP A 56 11.19 -24.89 2.58
CA ASP A 56 11.50 -26.33 2.42
C ASP A 56 10.31 -27.14 1.89
N SER A 57 9.09 -26.73 2.19
CA SER A 57 7.85 -27.45 1.84
C SER A 57 7.21 -26.99 0.54
N GLY A 58 7.62 -25.81 0.04
CA GLY A 58 6.98 -25.13 -1.07
C GLY A 58 5.63 -24.51 -0.70
N VAL A 59 5.20 -23.53 -1.50
CA VAL A 59 3.85 -22.96 -1.37
C VAL A 59 2.83 -23.99 -1.85
N PRO A 60 1.78 -24.31 -1.05
CA PRO A 60 0.82 -25.34 -1.41
C PRO A 60 -0.01 -24.94 -2.64
N ASP A 61 -0.36 -25.93 -3.47
CA ASP A 61 -1.29 -25.69 -4.57
C ASP A 61 -2.65 -25.26 -4.02
N GLY A 62 -3.24 -24.24 -4.64
CA GLY A 62 -4.48 -23.62 -4.17
C GLY A 62 -4.29 -22.65 -3.00
N PHE A 63 -3.06 -22.24 -2.67
CA PHE A 63 -2.78 -21.23 -1.64
C PHE A 63 -3.77 -20.05 -1.71
N ASP A 64 -4.47 -19.80 -0.61
CA ASP A 64 -5.50 -18.77 -0.52
C ASP A 64 -5.38 -17.92 0.77
N ALA A 65 -6.33 -17.02 0.98
CA ALA A 65 -6.33 -16.13 2.15
C ALA A 65 -6.48 -16.89 3.49
N VAL A 66 -7.15 -18.05 3.49
CA VAL A 66 -7.34 -18.89 4.69
C VAL A 66 -6.01 -19.54 5.05
N GLN A 67 -5.33 -20.13 4.07
CA GLN A 67 -4.01 -20.73 4.26
C GLN A 67 -2.95 -19.69 4.60
N TYR A 68 -2.98 -18.53 3.97
CA TYR A 68 -2.11 -17.40 4.30
C TYR A 68 -2.28 -16.96 5.77
N ARG A 69 -3.52 -16.81 6.24
CA ARG A 69 -3.79 -16.50 7.64
C ARG A 69 -3.25 -17.58 8.57
N ALA A 70 -3.45 -18.86 8.26
CA ALA A 70 -2.93 -19.96 9.07
C ALA A 70 -1.39 -19.93 9.15
N ALA A 71 -0.70 -19.63 8.04
CA ALA A 71 0.75 -19.48 8.03
C ALA A 71 1.20 -18.30 8.91
N ILE A 72 0.54 -17.14 8.82
CA ILE A 72 0.81 -15.97 9.69
C ILE A 72 0.62 -16.32 11.16
N GLU A 73 -0.45 -17.02 11.52
CA GLU A 73 -0.71 -17.40 12.90
C GLU A 73 0.42 -18.28 13.45
N GLN A 74 1.04 -19.11 12.62
CA GLN A 74 2.19 -19.91 13.02
C GLN A 74 3.48 -19.08 13.15
N VAL A 75 3.79 -18.20 12.20
CA VAL A 75 5.09 -17.50 12.16
C VAL A 75 5.13 -16.17 12.93
N CYS A 76 3.98 -15.51 13.09
CA CYS A 76 3.91 -14.17 13.66
C CYS A 76 3.26 -14.11 15.03
N PHE A 77 2.29 -14.96 15.35
CA PHE A 77 1.60 -14.85 16.65
C PHE A 77 2.46 -15.16 17.88
N PRO A 78 3.53 -15.99 17.80
CA PRO A 78 4.48 -16.12 18.91
C PRO A 78 5.18 -14.81 19.28
N ASN A 79 5.26 -13.83 18.36
CA ASN A 79 5.84 -12.52 18.60
C ASN A 79 4.73 -11.45 18.76
N PRO A 80 4.58 -10.81 19.93
CA PRO A 80 3.49 -9.84 20.16
C PRO A 80 3.46 -8.66 19.19
N TYR A 81 4.63 -8.21 18.72
CA TYR A 81 4.73 -7.12 17.75
C TYR A 81 4.25 -7.55 16.37
N CYS A 82 4.76 -8.69 15.85
CA CYS A 82 4.28 -9.19 14.55
C CYS A 82 2.79 -9.55 14.60
N LYS A 83 2.33 -10.15 15.71
CA LYS A 83 0.91 -10.43 15.94
C LYS A 83 0.06 -9.17 15.80
N THR A 84 0.47 -8.08 16.45
CA THR A 84 -0.28 -6.81 16.43
C THR A 84 -0.35 -6.23 15.03
N GLN A 85 0.74 -6.27 14.26
CA GLN A 85 0.75 -5.83 12.87
C GLN A 85 -0.17 -6.70 11.99
N ALA A 86 -0.08 -8.02 12.10
CA ALA A 86 -0.89 -8.95 11.34
C ALA A 86 -2.38 -8.77 11.63
N VAL A 87 -2.77 -8.68 12.92
CA VAL A 87 -4.15 -8.41 13.33
C VAL A 87 -4.61 -7.07 12.79
N GLY A 88 -3.79 -6.02 12.87
CA GLY A 88 -4.12 -4.71 12.30
C GLY A 88 -4.41 -4.76 10.80
N ILE A 89 -3.65 -5.55 10.04
CA ILE A 89 -3.89 -5.77 8.61
C ILE A 89 -5.20 -6.54 8.40
N PHE A 90 -5.42 -7.65 9.09
CA PHE A 90 -6.66 -8.44 8.96
C PHE A 90 -7.91 -7.64 9.36
N ASP A 91 -7.80 -6.78 10.37
CA ASP A 91 -8.90 -5.95 10.86
C ASP A 91 -9.16 -4.75 9.95
N SER A 92 -8.19 -4.30 9.16
CA SER A 92 -8.31 -3.10 8.32
C SER A 92 -8.59 -3.37 6.84
N PHE A 93 -8.19 -4.53 6.31
CA PHE A 93 -8.24 -4.81 4.87
C PHE A 93 -9.03 -6.08 4.54
N GLY A 94 -9.49 -6.17 3.30
CA GLY A 94 -9.82 -7.44 2.67
C GLY A 94 -8.56 -8.04 2.07
N ILE A 95 -8.40 -9.37 2.11
CA ILE A 95 -7.19 -10.05 1.65
C ILE A 95 -7.55 -11.08 0.60
N LYS A 96 -6.82 -11.07 -0.51
CA LYS A 96 -6.74 -12.19 -1.45
C LYS A 96 -5.30 -12.68 -1.44
N ALA A 97 -5.11 -13.99 -1.50
CA ALA A 97 -3.79 -14.59 -1.69
C ALA A 97 -3.88 -15.67 -2.76
N ARG A 98 -2.76 -15.91 -3.45
CA ARG A 98 -2.63 -16.96 -4.45
C ARG A 98 -1.20 -17.48 -4.52
N LYS A 99 -1.03 -18.73 -4.93
CA LYS A 99 0.27 -19.25 -5.37
C LYS A 99 0.66 -18.59 -6.71
N VAL A 100 1.94 -18.30 -6.88
CA VAL A 100 2.55 -17.76 -8.10
C VAL A 100 3.88 -18.48 -8.31
N ASP A 101 3.89 -19.49 -9.18
CA ASP A 101 5.00 -20.45 -9.32
C ASP A 101 5.44 -20.99 -7.94
N ASP A 102 6.70 -20.84 -7.56
CA ASP A 102 7.24 -21.28 -6.27
C ASP A 102 7.07 -20.23 -5.14
N MET A 103 6.44 -19.10 -5.45
CA MET A 103 6.16 -17.99 -4.54
C MET A 103 4.65 -17.87 -4.28
N PHE A 104 4.25 -16.79 -3.62
CA PHE A 104 2.86 -16.41 -3.48
C PHE A 104 2.68 -14.91 -3.69
N SER A 105 1.47 -14.51 -4.07
CA SER A 105 1.02 -13.13 -4.06
C SER A 105 0.00 -12.94 -2.95
N VAL A 106 0.13 -11.84 -2.20
CA VAL A 106 -0.85 -11.35 -1.23
C VAL A 106 -1.26 -9.95 -1.62
N MET A 107 -2.55 -9.77 -1.83
CA MET A 107 -3.16 -8.51 -2.17
C MET A 107 -4.02 -8.01 -1.00
N LEU A 108 -3.78 -6.75 -0.61
CA LEU A 108 -4.65 -6.01 0.29
C LEU A 108 -5.62 -5.16 -0.52
N CYS A 109 -6.89 -5.26 -0.17
CA CYS A 109 -7.98 -4.50 -0.74
C CYS A 109 -8.74 -3.74 0.35
N ASP A 110 -9.61 -2.82 -0.07
CA ASP A 110 -10.65 -2.31 0.83
C ASP A 110 -11.52 -3.45 1.39
N LYS A 111 -12.27 -3.15 2.45
CA LYS A 111 -13.07 -4.16 3.17
C LYS A 111 -14.14 -4.83 2.31
N ASP A 112 -14.63 -4.12 1.30
CA ASP A 112 -15.63 -4.62 0.37
C ASP A 112 -15.02 -5.42 -0.80
N LEU A 113 -13.69 -5.64 -0.81
CA LEU A 113 -12.94 -6.34 -1.86
C LEU A 113 -13.17 -5.74 -3.26
N LYS A 114 -13.40 -4.44 -3.33
CA LYS A 114 -13.67 -3.71 -4.56
C LYS A 114 -12.40 -3.09 -5.13
N TRP A 115 -11.57 -2.50 -4.28
CA TRP A 115 -10.42 -1.70 -4.67
C TRP A 115 -9.11 -2.26 -4.12
N LYS A 116 -8.13 -2.44 -4.99
CA LYS A 116 -6.76 -2.85 -4.64
C LYS A 116 -6.04 -1.68 -3.98
N ILE A 117 -5.49 -1.94 -2.80
CA ILE A 117 -4.57 -1.01 -2.12
C ILE A 117 -3.14 -1.35 -2.53
N MET A 118 -2.72 -2.61 -2.37
CA MET A 118 -1.38 -3.08 -2.72
C MET A 118 -1.34 -4.58 -2.98
N GLU A 119 -0.33 -5.06 -3.69
CA GLU A 119 -0.06 -6.49 -3.95
C GLU A 119 1.44 -6.78 -3.85
N ASP A 120 1.78 -7.78 -3.03
CA ASP A 120 3.13 -8.22 -2.70
C ASP A 120 3.35 -9.65 -3.20
N PHE A 121 4.46 -9.88 -3.90
CA PHE A 121 4.87 -11.16 -4.47
C PHE A 121 5.86 -11.95 -3.60
N SER A 122 6.07 -11.53 -2.35
CA SER A 122 6.86 -12.24 -1.34
C SER A 122 8.35 -12.43 -1.69
N CYS A 123 8.84 -11.67 -2.66
CA CYS A 123 10.19 -11.80 -3.20
C CYS A 123 11.15 -10.71 -2.70
N ASN A 124 10.63 -9.56 -2.27
CA ASN A 124 11.41 -8.42 -1.82
C ASN A 124 11.12 -8.13 -0.35
N ASN A 125 12.16 -8.04 0.47
CA ASN A 125 12.02 -7.83 1.91
C ASN A 125 11.94 -6.36 2.32
N LEU A 126 12.06 -5.41 1.38
CA LEU A 126 12.11 -3.97 1.65
C LEU A 126 10.83 -3.22 1.24
N ARG A 127 10.04 -3.77 0.32
CA ARG A 127 8.89 -3.08 -0.27
C ARG A 127 7.85 -4.05 -0.78
N VAL A 128 6.64 -3.54 -0.99
CA VAL A 128 5.59 -4.23 -1.75
C VAL A 128 5.70 -3.81 -3.22
N GLU A 129 5.62 -4.76 -4.15
CA GLU A 129 5.91 -4.47 -5.57
C GLU A 129 4.84 -3.61 -6.24
N ILE A 130 3.57 -3.76 -5.85
CA ILE A 130 2.47 -3.00 -6.43
C ILE A 130 1.81 -2.13 -5.37
N GLN A 131 2.04 -0.81 -5.45
CA GLN A 131 1.45 0.20 -4.57
C GLN A 131 0.29 0.93 -5.29
N SER A 132 -0.84 0.26 -5.47
CA SER A 132 -1.96 0.78 -6.28
C SER A 132 -2.48 2.13 -5.81
N TRP A 133 -2.44 2.39 -4.50
CA TRP A 133 -2.81 3.67 -3.90
C TRP A 133 -1.99 4.88 -4.39
N ARG A 134 -0.81 4.66 -4.97
CA ARG A 134 0.01 5.71 -5.60
C ARG A 134 -0.39 6.01 -7.04
N ILE A 135 -1.07 5.07 -7.70
CA ILE A 135 -1.43 5.16 -9.12
C ILE A 135 -2.87 5.67 -9.28
N GLY A 136 -3.80 5.24 -8.42
CA GLY A 136 -5.19 5.68 -8.46
C GLY A 136 -6.07 5.10 -7.35
N GLU A 137 -7.25 5.69 -7.15
CA GLU A 137 -8.21 5.28 -6.08
C GLU A 137 -9.08 4.09 -6.46
N ASN A 138 -9.19 3.80 -7.75
CA ASN A 138 -10.19 2.87 -8.29
C ASN A 138 -9.54 1.73 -9.07
N VAL A 139 -8.39 1.25 -8.60
CA VAL A 139 -7.77 0.04 -9.17
C VAL A 139 -8.60 -1.15 -8.68
N PRO A 140 -9.21 -1.98 -9.55
CA PRO A 140 -9.98 -3.12 -9.11
C PRO A 140 -9.16 -4.08 -8.25
N CYS A 141 -9.79 -4.69 -7.24
CA CYS A 141 -9.21 -5.72 -6.37
C CYS A 141 -9.01 -7.05 -7.12
N GLU A 142 -8.24 -7.05 -8.21
CA GLU A 142 -7.95 -8.22 -9.03
C GLU A 142 -6.44 -8.45 -9.12
N PRO A 143 -5.93 -9.70 -9.07
CA PRO A 143 -4.49 -9.97 -9.11
C PRO A 143 -3.82 -9.39 -10.36
N GLU A 144 -2.57 -8.96 -10.23
CA GLU A 144 -1.81 -8.50 -11.40
C GLU A 144 -1.64 -9.63 -12.42
N SER A 145 -2.06 -9.33 -13.65
CA SER A 145 -2.03 -10.24 -14.79
C SER A 145 -0.61 -10.39 -15.35
N ASP A 146 0.15 -9.29 -15.40
CA ASP A 146 1.52 -9.25 -15.90
C ASP A 146 2.53 -9.32 -14.74
N TRP A 147 2.28 -10.25 -13.82
CA TRP A 147 3.08 -10.39 -12.59
C TRP A 147 4.52 -10.80 -12.89
N GLN A 148 4.79 -11.50 -13.99
CA GLN A 148 6.14 -11.92 -14.39
C GLN A 148 7.02 -10.71 -14.69
N ARG A 149 6.47 -9.69 -15.35
CA ARG A 149 7.19 -8.42 -15.57
C ARG A 149 7.49 -7.72 -14.25
N VAL A 150 6.51 -7.68 -13.34
CA VAL A 150 6.70 -7.08 -12.01
C VAL A 150 7.77 -7.82 -11.23
N ILE A 151 7.73 -9.15 -11.18
CA ILE A 151 8.74 -9.93 -10.47
C ILE A 151 10.14 -9.68 -11.05
N LYS A 152 10.28 -9.69 -12.37
CA LYS A 152 11.56 -9.39 -13.02
C LYS A 152 12.11 -7.98 -12.70
N GLU A 153 11.24 -6.99 -12.51
CA GLU A 153 11.65 -5.62 -12.22
C GLU A 153 12.00 -5.41 -10.73
N PHE A 154 11.36 -6.16 -9.83
CA PHE A 154 11.42 -5.89 -8.39
C PHE A 154 12.13 -6.97 -7.56
N CYS A 155 12.27 -8.18 -8.09
CA CYS A 155 12.78 -9.37 -7.39
C CYS A 155 14.12 -9.89 -7.96
N GLU A 156 14.47 -9.52 -9.19
CA GLU A 156 15.70 -9.92 -9.90
C GLU A 156 16.62 -8.71 -10.14
#